data_AF-A0A068Y3I2-F1
#
_entry.id   AF-A0A068Y3I2-F1
#
_cell.length_a   1.000
_cell.length_b   1.000
_cell.length_c   1.000
_cell.angle_alpha   90.00
_cell.angle_beta   90.00
_cell.angle_gamma   90.00
#
_symmetry.space_group_name_H-M   'P 1'
#
loop_
_entity.id
_entity.type
_entity.pdbx_description
1 polymer ?
#
loop_
_entity_poly.entity_id
_entity_poly.type
_entity_poly.pdbx_seq_one_letter_code
_entity_poly.pdbx_strand_id
1 'polypeptide(L)'
;MINQLYRSKSKHTLLLEHCFVKDLQTAIRNFSKFVQMIESTLDLEAAKENEFIVRPDFDEALQSVKEHLEAVEADIFREFEEVASKVGLEPGKSIKLESAEGVGYFLRVTLKMEKQIRGISWLKKVDMQKAGVRCQSTEMSRLSERHNALKEEYAKTQMCIVKEILAVTAGYLEPLYALGNCTAQLDVVVSLAVAAVSAPKPYVRPRFTAHQLDGSGGGVHLRDFRHPCLEFQDGVSVIPNDVHLERGKQIFKTITGPNMGGKSTYIRGTGVVVAMAQAGSFVPASAADLIPVDAIMARVGAADCQLRGISTFMAEMLETAAVLRLATRDSLVIVDELGRGTSTYDGFGLAWAISEHLACHVGCFSLFATHFHELTSLAHLLPGLVANYRVSAEVFQHSPSGSSSNIPDSDVVMLYKVEPGVCDRSYGLQVARSIGLPSDLVAEAEAASAQEEKVESLWVRLGESMGVDVPSSSQEKNQTDVGALSAVVVAERLRVGLEEVLEQALSNSNKGDGELAFRNSLTNAAMEMLNRPSFGFDSTVKELLMDI
;
A
#
# COMPACT_ATOMS: atom_id res chain seq x y z
N MET A 1 8.58 -17.26 -25.19
CA MET A 1 9.26 -16.76 -23.98
C MET A 1 10.76 -17.05 -24.00
N ILE A 2 11.20 -18.31 -24.00
CA ILE A 2 12.64 -18.70 -23.98
C ILE A 2 13.47 -17.97 -25.05
N ASN A 3 13.00 -17.92 -26.30
CA ASN A 3 13.72 -17.21 -27.38
C ASN A 3 13.91 -15.71 -27.11
N GLN A 4 12.99 -15.06 -26.40
CA GLN A 4 13.17 -13.65 -26.02
C GLN A 4 14.18 -13.50 -24.88
N LEU A 5 14.21 -14.41 -23.92
CA LEU A 5 15.22 -14.43 -22.85
C LEU A 5 16.64 -14.59 -23.41
N TYR A 6 16.83 -15.39 -24.46
CA TYR A 6 18.12 -15.55 -25.14
C TYR A 6 18.57 -14.35 -25.98
N ARG A 7 17.63 -13.50 -26.44
CA ARG A 7 17.98 -12.30 -27.23
C ARG A 7 18.71 -11.24 -26.39
N SER A 8 18.60 -11.31 -25.06
CA SER A 8 19.35 -10.47 -24.13
C SER A 8 20.82 -10.92 -24.07
N LYS A 9 21.70 -10.30 -24.88
CA LYS A 9 23.16 -10.33 -24.68
C LYS A 9 23.55 -9.32 -23.60
N SER A 10 23.13 -9.55 -22.35
CA SER A 10 23.42 -8.66 -21.23
C SER A 10 24.33 -9.34 -20.21
N LYS A 11 24.89 -8.55 -19.29
CA LYS A 11 25.63 -9.07 -18.12
C LYS A 11 24.81 -9.98 -17.20
N HIS A 12 23.49 -10.08 -17.42
CA HIS A 12 22.56 -10.88 -16.61
C HIS A 12 22.11 -12.18 -17.31
N THR A 13 22.67 -12.54 -18.47
CA THR A 13 22.27 -13.74 -19.21
C THR A 13 22.38 -15.02 -18.37
N LEU A 14 23.46 -15.19 -17.61
CA LEU A 14 23.64 -16.36 -16.72
C LEU A 14 22.57 -16.44 -15.62
N LEU A 15 22.15 -15.29 -15.09
CA LEU A 15 21.09 -15.23 -14.07
C LEU A 15 19.73 -15.61 -14.66
N LEU A 16 19.38 -15.04 -15.82
CA LEU A 16 18.14 -15.38 -16.53
C LEU A 16 18.11 -16.87 -16.92
N GLU A 17 19.27 -17.42 -17.29
CA GLU A 17 19.40 -18.82 -17.62
C GLU A 17 19.10 -19.72 -16.42
N HIS A 18 19.68 -19.40 -15.26
CA HIS A 18 19.50 -20.16 -14.03
C HIS A 18 18.11 -19.99 -13.40
N CYS A 19 17.53 -18.79 -13.42
CA CYS A 19 16.26 -18.50 -12.75
C CYS A 19 15.01 -18.85 -13.57
N PHE A 20 15.10 -18.88 -14.90
CA PHE A 20 13.91 -19.06 -15.74
C PHE A 20 14.13 -20.05 -16.88
N VAL A 21 15.22 -19.93 -17.65
CA VAL A 21 15.35 -20.70 -18.90
C VAL A 21 15.46 -22.20 -18.65
N LYS A 22 16.28 -22.62 -17.68
CA LYS A 22 16.43 -24.05 -17.34
C LYS A 22 15.12 -24.68 -16.88
N ASP A 23 14.36 -23.97 -16.05
CA ASP A 23 13.09 -24.45 -15.51
C ASP A 23 12.03 -24.54 -16.61
N LEU A 24 11.93 -23.52 -17.47
CA LEU A 24 11.04 -23.55 -18.63
C LEU A 24 11.41 -24.66 -19.63
N GLN A 25 12.70 -24.90 -19.88
CA GLN A 25 13.16 -26.00 -20.73
C GLN A 25 12.84 -27.36 -20.13
N THR A 26 12.98 -27.50 -18.82
CA THR A 26 12.62 -28.73 -18.08
C THR A 26 11.12 -28.95 -18.14
N ALA A 27 10.31 -27.91 -17.97
CA ALA A 27 8.86 -27.98 -18.12
C ALA A 27 8.46 -28.45 -19.53
N ILE A 28 9.05 -27.90 -20.60
CA ILE A 28 8.79 -28.34 -21.99
C ILE A 28 9.08 -29.84 -22.15
N ARG A 29 10.20 -30.33 -21.60
CA ARG A 29 10.54 -31.76 -21.67
C ARG A 29 9.53 -32.61 -20.88
N ASN A 30 9.17 -32.18 -19.68
CA ASN A 30 8.22 -32.90 -18.82
C ASN A 30 6.83 -32.99 -19.47
N PHE A 31 6.33 -31.89 -20.05
CA PHE A 31 5.01 -31.84 -20.67
C PHE A 31 4.95 -32.38 -22.10
N SER A 32 6.09 -32.70 -22.74
CA SER A 32 6.11 -33.20 -24.12
C SER A 32 5.23 -34.45 -24.33
N LYS A 33 5.32 -35.43 -23.42
CA LYS A 33 4.50 -36.65 -23.46
C LYS A 33 3.04 -36.38 -23.12
N PHE A 34 2.78 -35.43 -22.22
CA PHE A 34 1.42 -35.01 -21.88
C PHE A 34 0.72 -34.40 -23.09
N VAL A 35 1.38 -33.47 -23.79
CA VAL A 35 0.83 -32.85 -25.01
C VAL A 35 0.58 -33.90 -26.08
N GLN A 36 1.53 -34.81 -26.33
CA GLN A 36 1.33 -35.92 -27.28
C GLN A 36 0.15 -36.80 -26.90
N MET A 37 0.01 -37.15 -25.62
CA MET A 37 -1.14 -37.93 -25.13
C MET A 37 -2.45 -37.20 -25.48
N ILE A 38 -2.58 -35.93 -25.10
CA ILE A 38 -3.80 -35.15 -25.37
C ILE A 38 -4.10 -35.04 -26.87
N GLU A 39 -3.11 -34.70 -27.70
CA GLU A 39 -3.26 -34.60 -29.17
C GLU A 39 -3.66 -35.93 -29.83
N SER A 40 -3.21 -37.06 -29.27
CA SER A 40 -3.56 -38.40 -29.75
C SER A 40 -4.93 -38.89 -29.24
N THR A 41 -5.39 -38.40 -28.09
CA THR A 41 -6.63 -38.86 -27.45
C THR A 41 -7.84 -37.98 -27.71
N LEU A 42 -7.66 -36.66 -27.83
CA LEU A 42 -8.76 -35.68 -27.80
C LEU A 42 -9.04 -35.15 -29.21
N ASP A 43 -10.32 -35.04 -29.55
CA ASP A 43 -10.73 -34.43 -30.82
C ASP A 43 -10.62 -32.90 -30.73
N LEU A 44 -9.54 -32.37 -31.29
CA LEU A 44 -9.24 -30.94 -31.26
C LEU A 44 -10.16 -30.10 -32.16
N GLU A 45 -10.83 -30.69 -33.16
CA GLU A 45 -11.80 -29.97 -33.99
C GLU A 45 -13.12 -29.83 -33.24
N ALA A 46 -13.62 -30.92 -32.63
CA ALA A 46 -14.78 -30.86 -31.76
C ALA A 46 -14.58 -29.90 -30.58
N ALA A 47 -13.36 -29.85 -30.02
CA ALA A 47 -13.02 -28.95 -28.92
C ALA A 47 -13.19 -27.45 -29.27
N LYS A 48 -12.99 -27.06 -30.55
CA LYS A 48 -13.24 -25.68 -31.00
C LYS A 48 -14.73 -25.32 -30.98
N GLU A 49 -15.60 -26.31 -31.10
CA GLU A 49 -17.05 -26.18 -31.00
C GLU A 49 -17.55 -26.31 -29.55
N ASN A 50 -16.64 -26.31 -28.56
CA ASN A 50 -16.86 -26.56 -27.13
C ASN A 50 -17.30 -27.99 -26.79
N GLU A 51 -17.03 -28.97 -27.66
CA GLU A 51 -17.26 -30.39 -27.37
C GLU A 51 -15.94 -31.11 -27.09
N PHE A 52 -15.74 -31.58 -25.86
CA PHE A 52 -14.53 -32.30 -25.46
C PHE A 52 -14.77 -33.81 -25.50
N ILE A 53 -14.49 -34.42 -26.65
CA ILE A 53 -14.67 -35.86 -26.87
C ILE A 53 -13.35 -36.57 -27.13
N VAL A 54 -13.30 -37.85 -26.78
CA VAL A 54 -12.19 -38.75 -27.09
C VAL A 54 -12.33 -39.17 -28.55
N ARG A 55 -11.21 -39.19 -29.27
CA ARG A 55 -11.19 -39.64 -30.66
C ARG A 55 -11.56 -41.14 -30.72
N PRO A 56 -12.50 -41.53 -31.60
CA PRO A 56 -12.90 -42.93 -31.69
C PRO A 56 -11.75 -43.88 -32.06
N ASP A 57 -10.79 -43.41 -32.88
CA ASP A 57 -9.63 -44.19 -33.36
C ASP A 57 -8.56 -44.45 -32.29
N PHE A 58 -8.70 -43.86 -31.11
CA PHE A 58 -7.77 -44.08 -30.00
C PHE A 58 -7.94 -45.46 -29.33
N ASP A 59 -9.17 -45.98 -29.30
CA ASP A 59 -9.51 -47.23 -28.61
C ASP A 59 -10.40 -48.12 -29.49
N GLU A 60 -10.03 -49.40 -29.64
CA GLU A 60 -10.74 -50.33 -30.53
C GLU A 60 -12.20 -50.56 -30.09
N ALA A 61 -12.48 -50.56 -28.78
CA ALA A 61 -13.84 -50.73 -28.28
C ALA A 61 -14.69 -49.49 -28.55
N LEU A 62 -14.13 -48.29 -28.35
CA LEU A 62 -14.79 -47.03 -28.68
C LEU A 62 -15.06 -46.92 -30.19
N GLN A 63 -14.07 -47.28 -31.02
CA GLN A 63 -14.20 -47.32 -32.47
C GLN A 63 -15.32 -48.29 -32.90
N SER A 64 -15.32 -49.51 -32.37
CA SER A 64 -16.35 -50.51 -32.67
C SER A 64 -17.76 -50.00 -32.35
N VAL A 65 -17.96 -49.40 -31.18
CA VAL A 65 -19.28 -48.84 -30.81
C VAL A 65 -19.65 -47.67 -31.73
N LYS A 66 -18.69 -46.84 -32.15
CA LYS A 66 -18.90 -45.74 -33.11
C LYS A 66 -19.35 -46.24 -34.47
N GLU A 67 -18.70 -47.28 -35.00
CA GLU A 67 -19.06 -47.90 -36.28
C GLU A 67 -20.48 -48.50 -36.24
N HIS A 68 -20.86 -49.13 -35.12
CA HIS A 68 -22.23 -49.62 -34.93
C HIS A 68 -23.25 -48.47 -34.82
N LEU A 69 -22.91 -47.36 -34.17
CA LEU A 69 -23.74 -46.15 -34.12
C LEU A 69 -24.00 -45.60 -35.52
N GLU A 70 -22.95 -45.44 -36.32
CA GLU A 70 -23.05 -44.94 -37.71
C GLU A 70 -23.85 -45.89 -38.60
N ALA A 71 -23.71 -47.21 -38.43
CA ALA A 71 -24.52 -48.20 -39.13
C ALA A 71 -26.01 -48.09 -38.78
N VAL A 72 -26.34 -47.92 -37.48
CA VAL A 72 -27.73 -47.74 -37.04
C VAL A 72 -28.29 -46.39 -37.52
N GLU A 73 -27.49 -45.32 -37.54
CA GLU A 73 -27.90 -44.02 -38.11
C GLU A 73 -28.19 -44.11 -39.60
N ALA A 74 -27.39 -44.86 -40.36
CA ALA A 74 -27.66 -45.16 -41.76
C ALA A 74 -28.96 -45.98 -41.94
N ASP A 75 -29.21 -46.96 -41.07
CA ASP A 75 -30.45 -47.74 -41.07
C ASP A 75 -31.69 -46.88 -40.74
N ILE A 76 -31.57 -45.97 -39.77
CA ILE A 76 -32.61 -44.98 -39.42
C ILE A 76 -32.92 -44.10 -40.62
N PHE A 77 -31.89 -43.62 -41.31
CA PHE A 77 -32.04 -42.79 -42.51
C PHE A 77 -32.72 -43.55 -43.65
N ARG A 78 -32.35 -44.82 -43.86
CA ARG A 78 -32.99 -45.70 -44.86
C ARG A 78 -34.47 -45.95 -44.53
N GLU A 79 -34.80 -46.24 -43.27
CA GLU A 79 -36.20 -46.39 -42.83
C GLU A 79 -36.98 -45.07 -43.02
N PHE A 80 -36.35 -43.91 -42.81
CA PHE A 80 -36.97 -42.62 -43.10
C PHE A 80 -37.35 -42.48 -44.59
N GLU A 81 -36.45 -42.82 -45.51
CA GLU A 81 -36.73 -42.78 -46.95
C GLU A 81 -37.83 -43.77 -47.36
N GLU A 82 -37.80 -44.98 -46.81
CA GLU A 82 -38.84 -45.99 -47.06
C GLU A 82 -40.21 -45.53 -46.56
N VAL A 83 -40.30 -44.99 -45.35
CA VAL A 83 -41.55 -44.49 -44.79
C VAL A 83 -42.07 -43.30 -45.59
N ALA A 84 -41.18 -42.38 -46.00
CA ALA A 84 -41.55 -41.25 -46.86
C ALA A 84 -42.14 -41.73 -48.20
N SER A 85 -41.52 -42.74 -48.83
CA SER A 85 -42.03 -43.33 -50.07
C SER A 85 -43.36 -44.07 -49.88
N LYS A 86 -43.52 -44.84 -48.80
CA LYS A 86 -44.75 -45.62 -48.50
C LYS A 86 -45.96 -44.71 -48.25
N VAL A 87 -45.74 -43.55 -47.64
CA VAL A 87 -46.80 -42.57 -47.34
C VAL A 87 -47.00 -41.56 -48.49
N GLY A 88 -46.09 -41.51 -49.47
CA GLY A 88 -46.15 -40.58 -50.60
C GLY A 88 -45.84 -39.14 -50.20
N LEU A 89 -44.94 -38.95 -49.23
CA LEU A 89 -44.53 -37.65 -48.71
C LEU A 89 -43.12 -37.29 -49.17
N GLU A 90 -42.91 -36.05 -49.60
CA GLU A 90 -41.58 -35.54 -49.98
C GLU A 90 -40.65 -35.44 -48.75
N PRO A 91 -39.50 -36.17 -48.73
CA PRO A 91 -38.47 -36.08 -47.69
C PRO A 91 -37.90 -34.66 -47.59
N GLY A 92 -37.60 -34.21 -46.38
CA GLY A 92 -36.99 -32.89 -46.11
C GLY A 92 -37.96 -31.71 -46.20
N LYS A 93 -39.15 -31.89 -46.78
CA LYS A 93 -40.16 -30.83 -46.95
C LYS A 93 -41.44 -31.11 -46.17
N SER A 94 -42.10 -32.23 -46.46
CA SER A 94 -43.39 -32.59 -45.86
C SER A 94 -43.26 -33.58 -44.69
N ILE A 95 -42.18 -34.37 -44.69
CA ILE A 95 -41.73 -35.25 -43.61
C ILE A 95 -40.23 -35.01 -43.35
N LYS A 96 -39.84 -34.87 -42.08
CA LYS A 96 -38.45 -34.66 -41.68
C LYS A 96 -38.03 -35.64 -40.59
N LEU A 97 -36.78 -36.10 -40.63
CA LEU A 97 -36.16 -36.86 -39.56
C LEU A 97 -35.60 -35.89 -38.52
N GLU A 98 -35.99 -36.06 -37.26
CA GLU A 98 -35.52 -35.25 -36.14
C GLU A 98 -35.25 -36.15 -34.93
N SER A 99 -34.39 -35.70 -34.03
CA SER A 99 -34.10 -36.38 -32.76
C SER A 99 -34.36 -35.43 -31.59
N ALA A 100 -34.92 -35.94 -30.50
CA ALA A 100 -35.05 -35.19 -29.25
C ALA A 100 -34.69 -36.06 -28.05
N GLU A 101 -34.13 -35.42 -27.01
CA GLU A 101 -33.79 -36.06 -25.76
C GLU A 101 -35.05 -36.66 -25.10
N GLY A 102 -34.97 -37.92 -24.66
CA GLY A 102 -36.09 -38.69 -24.08
C GLY A 102 -37.07 -39.31 -25.09
N VAL A 103 -37.13 -38.84 -26.35
CA VAL A 103 -38.00 -39.42 -27.40
C VAL A 103 -37.22 -40.25 -28.42
N GLY A 104 -35.94 -39.94 -28.63
CA GLY A 104 -35.11 -40.56 -29.66
C GLY A 104 -35.40 -39.99 -31.05
N TYR A 105 -35.15 -40.79 -32.09
CA TYR A 105 -35.42 -40.42 -33.49
C TYR A 105 -36.90 -40.56 -33.81
N PHE A 106 -37.47 -39.53 -34.42
CA PHE A 106 -38.86 -39.51 -34.85
C PHE A 106 -39.01 -38.81 -36.19
N LEU A 107 -40.14 -39.05 -36.83
CA LEU A 107 -40.54 -38.41 -38.07
C LEU A 107 -41.51 -37.28 -37.76
N ARG A 108 -41.18 -36.06 -38.20
CA ARG A 108 -42.06 -34.90 -38.10
C ARG A 108 -42.78 -34.68 -39.44
N VAL A 109 -44.10 -34.84 -39.43
CA VAL A 109 -44.97 -34.58 -40.58
C VAL A 109 -45.69 -33.24 -40.39
N THR A 110 -45.76 -32.43 -41.44
CA THR A 110 -46.45 -31.12 -41.37
C THR A 110 -47.95 -31.29 -41.10
N LEU A 111 -48.56 -30.32 -40.40
CA LEU A 111 -50.00 -30.36 -40.07
C LEU A 111 -50.91 -30.45 -41.30
N LYS A 112 -50.47 -29.89 -42.44
CA LYS A 112 -51.21 -29.95 -43.71
C LYS A 112 -51.36 -31.38 -44.24
N MET A 113 -50.38 -32.24 -43.94
CA MET A 113 -50.31 -33.62 -44.43
C MET A 113 -50.64 -34.65 -43.34
N GLU A 114 -51.10 -34.23 -42.16
CA GLU A 114 -51.52 -35.14 -41.08
C GLU A 114 -52.59 -36.14 -41.56
N LYS A 115 -53.50 -35.73 -42.44
CA LYS A 115 -54.58 -36.59 -42.92
C LYS A 115 -54.06 -37.83 -43.67
N GLN A 116 -52.88 -37.75 -44.29
CA GLN A 116 -52.29 -38.86 -45.05
C GLN A 116 -51.65 -39.94 -44.18
N ILE A 117 -51.28 -39.60 -42.94
CA ILE A 117 -50.71 -40.55 -41.97
C ILE A 117 -51.77 -41.18 -41.04
N ARG A 118 -53.03 -40.74 -41.14
CA ARG A 118 -54.10 -41.16 -40.23
C ARG A 118 -54.62 -42.55 -40.57
N GLY A 119 -54.67 -43.44 -39.58
CA GLY A 119 -55.22 -44.80 -39.74
C GLY A 119 -54.20 -45.85 -40.20
N ILE A 120 -52.92 -45.49 -40.34
CA ILE A 120 -51.84 -46.41 -40.63
C ILE A 120 -51.44 -47.14 -39.33
N SER A 121 -51.66 -48.45 -39.25
CA SER A 121 -51.46 -49.22 -38.01
C SER A 121 -49.99 -49.38 -37.59
N TRP A 122 -49.07 -49.35 -38.55
CA TRP A 122 -47.62 -49.50 -38.31
C TRP A 122 -46.91 -48.17 -37.99
N LEU A 123 -47.61 -47.03 -38.09
CA LEU A 123 -47.08 -45.70 -37.81
C LEU A 123 -47.77 -45.13 -36.55
N LYS A 124 -47.07 -45.15 -35.42
CA LYS A 124 -47.60 -44.66 -34.15
C LYS A 124 -47.37 -43.16 -34.02
N LYS A 125 -48.42 -42.41 -33.67
CA LYS A 125 -48.33 -40.99 -33.33
C LYS A 125 -47.78 -40.86 -31.91
N VAL A 126 -46.66 -40.15 -31.75
CA VAL A 126 -46.01 -39.90 -30.46
C VAL A 126 -46.70 -38.73 -29.79
N ASP A 127 -46.72 -37.57 -30.44
CA ASP A 127 -47.46 -36.39 -29.99
C ASP A 127 -47.71 -35.41 -31.15
N MET A 128 -48.23 -34.23 -30.82
CA MET A 128 -48.55 -33.17 -31.78
C MET A 128 -48.03 -31.84 -31.25
N GLN A 129 -47.23 -31.15 -32.06
CA GLN A 129 -46.67 -29.84 -31.75
C GLN A 129 -47.07 -28.80 -32.80
N LYS A 130 -46.86 -27.51 -32.48
CA LYS A 130 -47.15 -26.39 -33.40
C LYS A 130 -46.48 -26.57 -34.78
N ALA A 131 -45.30 -27.19 -34.81
CA ALA A 131 -44.51 -27.41 -36.02
C ALA A 131 -44.90 -28.67 -36.83
N GLY A 132 -45.77 -29.55 -36.30
CA GLY A 132 -46.14 -30.80 -36.96
C GLY A 132 -46.52 -31.93 -36.00
N VAL A 133 -46.91 -33.06 -36.58
CA VAL A 133 -47.17 -34.32 -35.86
C VAL A 133 -45.88 -35.12 -35.80
N ARG A 134 -45.48 -35.58 -34.61
CA ARG A 134 -44.36 -36.50 -34.44
C ARG A 134 -44.87 -37.93 -34.45
N CYS A 135 -44.29 -38.78 -35.28
CA CYS A 135 -44.66 -40.18 -35.42
C CYS A 135 -43.43 -41.07 -35.57
N GLN A 136 -43.56 -42.34 -35.19
CA GLN A 136 -42.52 -43.35 -35.30
C GLN A 136 -43.13 -44.61 -35.93
N SER A 137 -42.43 -45.22 -36.89
CA SER A 137 -42.76 -46.58 -37.34
C SER A 137 -42.30 -47.60 -36.28
N THR A 138 -42.85 -48.82 -36.32
CA THR A 138 -42.40 -49.90 -35.42
C THR A 138 -40.89 -50.16 -35.56
N GLU A 139 -40.35 -50.15 -36.79
CA GLU A 139 -38.91 -50.34 -37.03
C GLU A 139 -38.10 -49.11 -36.59
N MET A 140 -38.56 -47.88 -36.85
CA MET A 140 -37.91 -46.65 -36.37
C MET A 140 -37.81 -46.64 -34.83
N SER A 141 -38.85 -47.07 -34.12
CA SER A 141 -38.83 -47.19 -32.66
C SER A 141 -37.74 -48.17 -32.21
N ARG A 142 -37.66 -49.34 -32.85
CA ARG A 142 -36.65 -50.37 -32.55
C ARG A 142 -35.22 -49.88 -32.83
N LEU A 143 -35.00 -49.23 -33.97
CA LEU A 143 -33.71 -48.64 -34.34
C LEU A 143 -33.33 -47.50 -33.39
N SER A 144 -34.28 -46.64 -33.02
CA SER A 144 -34.04 -45.56 -32.06
C SER A 144 -33.71 -46.06 -30.66
N GLU A 145 -34.36 -47.13 -30.18
CA GLU A 145 -34.01 -47.77 -28.91
C GLU A 145 -32.58 -48.35 -28.96
N ARG A 146 -32.22 -49.01 -30.07
CA ARG A 146 -30.87 -49.54 -30.27
C ARG A 146 -29.81 -48.44 -30.38
N HIS A 147 -30.12 -47.33 -31.06
CA HIS A 147 -29.24 -46.16 -31.14
C HIS A 147 -29.00 -45.57 -29.75
N ASN A 148 -30.05 -45.36 -28.96
CA ASN A 148 -29.92 -44.84 -27.60
C ASN A 148 -29.07 -45.78 -26.70
N ALA A 149 -29.28 -47.09 -26.79
CA ALA A 149 -28.47 -48.07 -26.04
C ALA A 149 -26.98 -48.00 -26.42
N LEU A 150 -26.66 -47.93 -27.73
CA LEU A 150 -25.29 -47.78 -28.21
C LEU A 150 -24.69 -46.42 -27.84
N LYS A 151 -25.49 -45.34 -27.84
CA LYS A 151 -25.06 -44.01 -27.41
C LYS A 151 -24.70 -43.98 -25.93
N GLU A 152 -25.50 -44.65 -25.08
CA GLU A 152 -25.16 -44.82 -23.67
C GLU A 152 -23.91 -45.68 -23.45
N GLU A 153 -23.76 -46.76 -24.23
CA GLU A 153 -22.56 -47.61 -24.20
C GLU A 153 -21.32 -46.82 -24.61
N TYR A 154 -21.40 -46.06 -25.71
CA TYR A 154 -20.32 -45.18 -26.18
C TYR A 154 -19.91 -44.18 -25.08
N ALA A 155 -20.88 -43.52 -24.45
CA ALA A 155 -20.61 -42.57 -23.37
C ALA A 155 -19.94 -43.25 -22.15
N LYS A 156 -20.36 -44.47 -21.78
CA LYS A 156 -19.75 -45.24 -20.69
C LYS A 156 -18.31 -45.64 -21.00
N THR A 157 -18.05 -46.18 -22.20
CA THR A 157 -16.71 -46.58 -22.66
C THR A 157 -15.78 -45.38 -22.72
N GLN A 158 -16.23 -44.27 -23.31
CA GLN A 158 -15.49 -43.01 -23.33
C GLN A 158 -15.15 -42.53 -21.91
N MET A 159 -16.09 -42.61 -20.97
CA MET A 159 -15.85 -42.15 -19.60
C MET A 159 -14.80 -42.99 -18.85
N CYS A 160 -14.64 -44.28 -19.19
CA CYS A 160 -13.56 -45.11 -18.65
C CYS A 160 -12.19 -44.59 -19.13
N ILE A 161 -12.05 -44.32 -20.43
CA ILE A 161 -10.82 -43.78 -21.02
C ILE A 161 -10.48 -42.41 -20.41
N VAL A 162 -11.48 -41.54 -20.26
CA VAL A 162 -11.30 -40.22 -19.62
C VAL A 162 -10.77 -40.35 -18.18
N LYS A 163 -11.26 -41.32 -17.40
CA LYS A 163 -10.74 -41.56 -16.03
C LYS A 163 -9.27 -41.97 -16.04
N GLU A 164 -8.86 -42.79 -16.99
CA GLU A 164 -7.45 -43.19 -17.14
C GLU A 164 -6.58 -42.01 -17.54
N ILE A 165 -7.02 -41.19 -18.49
CA ILE A 165 -6.34 -39.95 -18.89
C ILE A 165 -6.17 -39.02 -17.68
N LEU A 166 -7.21 -38.85 -16.86
CA LEU A 166 -7.15 -38.03 -15.66
C LEU A 166 -6.17 -38.60 -14.61
N ALA A 167 -6.12 -39.93 -14.45
CA ALA A 167 -5.16 -40.58 -13.55
C ALA A 167 -3.70 -40.36 -14.00
N VAL A 168 -3.43 -40.45 -15.31
CA VAL A 168 -2.11 -40.13 -15.88
C VAL A 168 -1.80 -38.65 -15.72
N THR A 169 -2.78 -37.77 -15.97
CA THR A 169 -2.64 -36.31 -15.85
C THR A 169 -2.30 -35.90 -14.42
N ALA A 170 -2.86 -36.57 -13.41
CA ALA A 170 -2.54 -36.31 -12.00
C ALA A 170 -1.05 -36.48 -11.68
N GLY A 171 -0.33 -37.35 -12.42
CA GLY A 171 1.13 -37.51 -12.30
C GLY A 171 1.94 -36.28 -12.74
N TYR A 172 1.34 -35.33 -13.47
CA TYR A 172 2.00 -34.09 -13.92
C TYR A 172 1.79 -32.91 -12.99
N LEU A 173 1.15 -33.11 -11.83
CA LEU A 173 0.80 -32.02 -10.92
C LEU A 173 2.03 -31.26 -10.38
N GLU A 174 3.09 -31.98 -10.01
CA GLU A 174 4.34 -31.36 -9.53
C GLU A 174 5.05 -30.53 -10.62
N PRO A 175 5.29 -31.05 -11.85
CA PRO A 175 5.74 -30.23 -12.98
C PRO A 175 4.86 -29.02 -13.27
N LEU A 176 3.54 -29.13 -13.06
CA LEU A 176 2.60 -28.03 -13.27
C LEU A 176 2.78 -26.92 -12.24
N TYR A 177 2.93 -27.27 -10.96
CA TYR A 177 3.24 -26.28 -9.92
C TYR A 177 4.60 -25.62 -10.14
N ALA A 178 5.62 -26.38 -10.54
CA ALA A 178 6.93 -25.82 -10.86
C ALA A 178 6.86 -24.82 -12.02
N LEU A 179 6.12 -25.16 -13.09
CA LEU A 179 5.88 -24.25 -14.20
C LEU A 179 5.11 -22.99 -13.73
N GLY A 180 4.06 -23.18 -12.93
CA GLY A 180 3.25 -22.08 -12.38
C GLY A 180 4.07 -21.11 -11.52
N ASN A 181 4.95 -21.60 -10.66
CA ASN A 181 5.84 -20.75 -9.86
C ASN A 181 6.83 -19.98 -10.73
N CYS A 182 7.43 -20.65 -11.73
CA CYS A 182 8.36 -20.01 -12.65
C CYS A 182 7.69 -18.92 -13.50
N THR A 183 6.48 -19.17 -14.02
CA THR A 183 5.75 -18.17 -14.81
C THR A 183 5.23 -17.03 -13.93
N ALA A 184 4.77 -17.32 -12.72
CA ALA A 184 4.35 -16.29 -11.76
C ALA A 184 5.50 -15.35 -11.40
N GLN A 185 6.68 -15.88 -11.08
CA GLN A 185 7.85 -15.04 -10.79
C GLN A 185 8.24 -14.19 -12.01
N LEU A 186 8.19 -14.77 -13.21
CA LEU A 186 8.48 -14.04 -14.44
C LEU A 186 7.46 -12.92 -14.71
N ASP A 187 6.17 -13.18 -14.45
CA ASP A 187 5.09 -12.21 -14.58
C ASP A 187 5.28 -11.03 -13.62
N VAL A 188 5.61 -11.29 -12.34
CA VAL A 188 5.89 -10.23 -11.36
C VAL A 188 7.06 -9.35 -11.82
N VAL A 189 8.20 -9.94 -12.22
CA VAL A 189 9.36 -9.12 -12.62
C VAL A 189 9.11 -8.33 -13.91
N VAL A 190 8.33 -8.89 -14.85
CA VAL A 190 7.92 -8.17 -16.07
C VAL A 190 6.97 -7.04 -15.72
N SER A 191 6.00 -7.27 -14.85
CA SER A 191 5.06 -6.25 -14.37
C SER A 191 5.78 -5.08 -13.70
N LEU A 192 6.73 -5.36 -12.81
CA LEU A 192 7.58 -4.34 -12.18
C LEU A 192 8.42 -3.57 -13.20
N ALA A 193 8.97 -4.25 -14.21
CA ALA A 193 9.75 -3.60 -15.26
C ALA A 193 8.88 -2.71 -16.16
N VAL A 194 7.67 -3.15 -16.50
CA VAL A 194 6.70 -2.36 -17.26
C VAL A 194 6.32 -1.11 -16.47
N ALA A 195 5.92 -1.26 -15.20
CA ALA A 195 5.55 -0.14 -14.34
C ALA A 195 6.68 0.90 -14.21
N ALA A 196 7.92 0.44 -14.08
CA ALA A 196 9.09 1.30 -13.99
C ALA A 196 9.37 2.11 -15.27
N VAL A 197 9.09 1.54 -16.44
CA VAL A 197 9.35 2.18 -17.74
C VAL A 197 8.16 3.04 -18.19
N SER A 198 6.93 2.67 -17.83
CA SER A 198 5.71 3.38 -18.21
C SER A 198 5.38 4.56 -17.31
N ALA A 199 6.08 4.73 -16.18
CA ALA A 199 5.89 5.86 -15.29
C ALA A 199 6.19 7.21 -15.96
N PRO A 200 5.58 8.33 -15.51
CA PRO A 200 5.81 9.66 -16.09
C PRO A 200 7.29 10.03 -16.17
N LYS A 201 8.08 9.59 -15.19
CA LYS A 201 9.54 9.58 -15.21
C LYS A 201 10.01 8.16 -14.89
N PRO A 202 10.88 7.55 -15.72
CA PRO A 202 11.36 6.19 -15.49
C PRO A 202 11.95 6.02 -14.08
N TYR A 203 11.60 4.91 -13.45
CA TYR A 203 12.12 4.57 -12.12
C TYR A 203 13.59 4.15 -12.19
N VAL A 204 14.30 4.31 -11.07
CA VAL A 204 15.73 4.02 -10.97
C VAL A 204 16.02 2.80 -10.10
N ARG A 205 17.15 2.15 -10.35
CA ARG A 205 17.63 1.02 -9.55
C ARG A 205 18.08 1.50 -8.18
N PRO A 206 17.45 1.05 -7.07
CA PRO A 206 17.99 1.32 -5.75
C PRO A 206 19.32 0.59 -5.57
N ARG A 207 20.24 1.21 -4.84
CA ARG A 207 21.51 0.63 -4.41
C ARG A 207 21.42 0.30 -2.93
N PHE A 208 21.70 -0.95 -2.59
CA PHE A 208 21.71 -1.38 -1.20
C PHE A 208 23.12 -1.39 -0.64
N THR A 209 23.32 -0.76 0.51
CA THR A 209 24.54 -0.85 1.31
C THR A 209 24.33 -1.87 2.42
N ALA A 210 25.27 -2.78 2.61
CA ALA A 210 25.19 -3.79 3.66
C ALA A 210 25.37 -3.15 5.05
N HIS A 211 24.75 -3.74 6.08
CA HIS A 211 24.99 -3.35 7.47
C HIS A 211 26.46 -3.60 7.82
N GLN A 212 27.12 -2.60 8.42
CA GLN A 212 28.47 -2.76 8.95
C GLN A 212 28.42 -3.39 10.35
N LEU A 213 29.43 -4.19 10.68
CA LEU A 213 29.52 -4.92 11.96
C LEU A 213 29.63 -3.99 13.16
N ASP A 214 30.23 -2.81 12.98
CA ASP A 214 30.37 -1.77 14.00
C ASP A 214 29.12 -0.89 14.13
N GLY A 215 28.08 -1.14 13.31
CA GLY A 215 26.86 -0.33 13.27
C GLY A 215 27.05 1.06 12.67
N SER A 216 28.22 1.34 12.08
CA SER A 216 28.53 2.62 11.44
C SER A 216 28.14 2.63 9.96
N GLY A 217 27.84 3.81 9.43
CA GLY A 217 27.53 3.99 8.02
C GLY A 217 26.18 3.44 7.55
N GLY A 218 25.80 3.86 6.35
CA GLY A 218 24.51 3.52 5.74
C GLY A 218 23.38 4.44 6.19
N GLY A 219 22.31 4.41 5.41
CA GLY A 219 21.23 5.36 5.54
C GLY A 219 20.12 5.16 4.53
N VAL A 220 19.07 5.95 4.68
CA VAL A 220 17.99 6.08 3.70
C VAL A 220 18.23 7.37 2.95
N HIS A 221 18.68 7.26 1.70
CA HIS A 221 18.96 8.40 0.82
C HIS A 221 18.12 8.28 -0.43
N LEU A 222 17.18 9.20 -0.60
CA LEU A 222 16.36 9.31 -1.79
C LEU A 222 16.53 10.72 -2.35
N ARG A 223 16.88 10.83 -3.63
CA ARG A 223 16.95 12.11 -4.35
C ARG A 223 15.78 12.26 -5.29
N ASP A 224 15.17 13.43 -5.31
CA ASP A 224 14.01 13.77 -6.13
C ASP A 224 12.91 12.69 -6.15
N PHE A 225 12.64 12.08 -4.99
CA PHE A 225 11.65 11.01 -4.90
C PHE A 225 10.25 11.57 -5.05
N ARG A 226 9.37 10.75 -5.63
CA ARG A 226 7.96 11.07 -5.87
C ARG A 226 7.11 9.97 -5.25
N HIS A 227 5.90 10.33 -4.82
CA HIS A 227 4.96 9.34 -4.29
C HIS A 227 4.38 8.53 -5.46
N PRO A 228 4.62 7.20 -5.53
CA PRO A 228 4.29 6.39 -6.70
C PRO A 228 2.80 6.39 -7.02
N CYS A 229 1.91 6.41 -6.02
CA CYS A 229 0.46 6.44 -6.31
C CYS A 229 -0.07 7.82 -6.72
N LEU A 230 0.60 8.91 -6.31
CA LEU A 230 0.11 10.27 -6.61
C LEU A 230 0.57 10.74 -7.98
N GLU A 231 1.71 10.28 -8.48
CA GLU A 231 2.22 10.72 -9.79
C GLU A 231 1.41 10.18 -10.98
N PHE A 232 0.55 9.17 -10.75
CA PHE A 232 -0.40 8.65 -11.74
C PHE A 232 -1.81 9.24 -11.59
N GLN A 233 -2.05 10.15 -10.64
CA GLN A 233 -3.34 10.77 -10.49
C GLN A 233 -3.52 11.89 -11.51
N ASP A 234 -4.59 11.82 -12.30
CA ASP A 234 -4.90 12.83 -13.31
C ASP A 234 -5.08 14.22 -12.68
N GLY A 235 -4.44 15.23 -13.27
CA GLY A 235 -4.50 16.62 -12.81
C GLY A 235 -3.63 16.93 -11.59
N VAL A 236 -2.83 15.98 -11.08
CA VAL A 236 -1.92 16.19 -9.94
C VAL A 236 -0.48 16.23 -10.41
N SER A 237 0.23 17.33 -10.14
CA SER A 237 1.68 17.43 -10.34
C SER A 237 2.41 17.17 -9.03
N VAL A 238 3.17 16.07 -8.96
CA VAL A 238 3.95 15.72 -7.77
C VAL A 238 5.29 16.44 -7.77
N ILE A 239 5.54 17.26 -6.75
CA ILE A 239 6.82 17.93 -6.54
C ILE A 239 7.82 16.94 -5.90
N PRO A 240 9.00 16.72 -6.51
CA PRO A 240 9.99 15.78 -5.99
C PRO A 240 10.73 16.34 -4.77
N ASN A 241 11.01 15.45 -3.81
CA ASN A 241 11.66 15.79 -2.54
C ASN A 241 12.85 14.87 -2.23
N ASP A 242 13.74 15.33 -1.35
CA ASP A 242 14.91 14.56 -0.92
C ASP A 242 14.70 13.99 0.48
N VAL A 243 15.16 12.76 0.70
CA VAL A 243 15.26 12.12 2.01
C VAL A 243 16.73 11.82 2.27
N HIS A 244 17.21 12.21 3.44
CA HIS A 244 18.58 11.93 3.86
C HIS A 244 18.54 11.57 5.35
N LEU A 245 18.59 10.28 5.65
CA LEU A 245 18.77 9.75 7.00
C LEU A 245 20.08 8.95 6.99
N GLU A 246 21.04 9.26 7.85
CA GLU A 246 22.38 8.66 7.85
C GLU A 246 22.83 8.36 9.29
N ARG A 247 23.35 7.15 9.52
CA ARG A 247 23.92 6.78 10.82
C ARG A 247 25.15 7.64 11.15
N GLY A 248 25.25 8.07 12.40
CA GLY A 248 26.33 8.98 12.85
C GLY A 248 26.15 10.44 12.41
N LYS A 249 25.09 10.72 11.65
CA LYS A 249 24.57 12.06 11.39
C LYS A 249 23.06 12.03 11.68
N GLN A 250 22.25 12.63 10.81
CA GLN A 250 20.82 12.76 11.02
C GLN A 250 20.09 11.43 10.84
N ILE A 251 19.60 10.84 11.93
CA ILE A 251 18.72 9.64 11.87
C ILE A 251 17.26 9.99 12.14
N PHE A 252 16.99 11.17 12.71
CA PHE A 252 15.66 11.63 13.06
C PHE A 252 15.37 12.96 12.36
N LYS A 253 14.26 13.05 11.63
CA LYS A 253 13.78 14.30 11.03
C LYS A 253 12.48 14.75 11.66
N THR A 254 12.49 15.94 12.23
CA THR A 254 11.28 16.66 12.65
C THR A 254 10.76 17.46 11.46
N ILE A 255 9.53 17.22 11.03
CA ILE A 255 8.92 17.83 9.85
C ILE A 255 7.76 18.71 10.28
N THR A 256 7.92 20.02 10.08
CA THR A 256 6.92 21.04 10.41
C THR A 256 6.35 21.70 9.16
N GLY A 257 5.27 22.45 9.31
CA GLY A 257 4.66 23.19 8.22
C GLY A 257 3.14 23.15 8.27
N PRO A 258 2.47 23.95 7.42
CA PRO A 258 1.02 24.07 7.42
C PRO A 258 0.31 22.75 7.14
N ASN A 259 -0.95 22.66 7.57
CA ASN A 259 -1.84 21.59 7.13
C ASN A 259 -2.01 21.67 5.61
N MET A 260 -2.20 20.51 4.98
CA MET A 260 -2.23 20.36 3.51
C MET A 260 -0.92 20.71 2.78
N GLY A 261 0.17 21.07 3.49
CA GLY A 261 1.49 21.31 2.88
C GLY A 261 2.17 20.04 2.34
N GLY A 262 1.66 18.84 2.63
CA GLY A 262 2.22 17.58 2.12
C GLY A 262 3.17 16.84 3.07
N LYS A 263 3.19 17.18 4.36
CA LYS A 263 3.96 16.47 5.42
C LYS A 263 3.70 14.95 5.39
N SER A 264 2.42 14.56 5.48
CA SER A 264 1.99 13.16 5.46
C SER A 264 2.34 12.46 4.14
N THR A 265 2.24 13.17 3.02
CA THR A 265 2.61 12.65 1.69
C THR A 265 4.10 12.33 1.62
N TYR A 266 4.95 13.21 2.14
CA TYR A 266 6.39 13.03 2.16
C TYR A 266 6.81 11.82 3.02
N ILE A 267 6.30 11.71 4.25
CA ILE A 267 6.68 10.60 5.14
C ILE A 267 6.15 9.26 4.65
N ARG A 268 4.89 9.19 4.18
CA ARG A 268 4.29 7.96 3.64
C ARG A 268 4.99 7.55 2.35
N GLY A 269 5.26 8.52 1.46
CA GLY A 269 5.98 8.27 0.22
C GLY A 269 7.36 7.69 0.47
N THR A 270 8.08 8.16 1.48
CA THR A 270 9.37 7.59 1.88
C THR A 270 9.23 6.11 2.26
N GLY A 271 8.28 5.77 3.13
CA GLY A 271 8.03 4.38 3.54
C GLY A 271 7.66 3.47 2.37
N VAL A 272 6.78 3.94 1.47
CA VAL A 272 6.37 3.19 0.27
C VAL A 272 7.57 2.94 -0.65
N VAL A 273 8.42 3.95 -0.89
CA VAL A 273 9.60 3.81 -1.74
C VAL A 273 10.61 2.81 -1.16
N VAL A 274 10.83 2.83 0.16
CA VAL A 274 11.71 1.85 0.83
C VAL A 274 11.13 0.44 0.72
N ALA A 275 9.81 0.27 0.92
CA ALA A 275 9.15 -1.02 0.77
C ALA A 275 9.25 -1.56 -0.67
N MET A 276 9.04 -0.70 -1.67
CA MET A 276 9.19 -1.06 -3.10
C MET A 276 10.62 -1.51 -3.41
N ALA A 277 11.62 -0.81 -2.90
CA ALA A 277 13.02 -1.18 -3.11
C ALA A 277 13.33 -2.57 -2.53
N GLN A 278 12.87 -2.85 -1.30
CA GLN A 278 13.09 -4.15 -0.65
C GLN A 278 12.25 -5.28 -1.25
N ALA A 279 11.14 -4.97 -1.91
CA ALA A 279 10.39 -5.92 -2.74
C ALA A 279 11.11 -6.25 -4.07
N GLY A 280 12.23 -5.59 -4.38
CA GLY A 280 13.01 -5.82 -5.59
C GLY A 280 12.60 -4.96 -6.81
N SER A 281 11.75 -3.95 -6.61
CA SER A 281 11.32 -3.03 -7.66
C SER A 281 12.32 -1.90 -7.90
N PHE A 282 12.26 -1.30 -9.10
CA PHE A 282 12.75 0.05 -9.31
C PHE A 282 11.89 1.06 -8.53
N VAL A 283 12.45 2.23 -8.23
CA VAL A 283 11.80 3.26 -7.39
C VAL A 283 11.66 4.63 -8.08
N PRO A 284 10.60 5.42 -7.76
CA PRO A 284 10.34 6.74 -8.34
C PRO A 284 11.25 7.84 -7.78
N ALA A 285 12.54 7.77 -8.05
CA ALA A 285 13.57 8.73 -7.59
C ALA A 285 14.58 9.04 -8.70
N SER A 286 15.40 10.08 -8.55
CA SER A 286 16.57 10.30 -9.42
C SER A 286 17.77 9.46 -8.97
N ALA A 287 17.89 9.22 -7.65
CA ALA A 287 18.83 8.26 -7.06
C ALA A 287 18.24 7.70 -5.75
N ALA A 288 18.55 6.45 -5.44
CA ALA A 288 18.15 5.81 -4.19
C ALA A 288 19.30 4.94 -3.67
N ASP A 289 19.89 5.35 -2.55
CA ASP A 289 20.89 4.58 -1.80
C ASP A 289 20.27 4.24 -0.43
N LEU A 290 20.11 2.94 -0.17
CA LEU A 290 19.33 2.43 0.95
C LEU A 290 20.16 1.44 1.76
N ILE A 291 19.98 1.46 3.07
CA ILE A 291 20.28 0.32 3.93
C ILE A 291 19.00 -0.50 4.11
N PRO A 292 19.05 -1.84 4.08
CA PRO A 292 17.87 -2.65 4.37
C PRO A 292 17.30 -2.29 5.75
N VAL A 293 16.00 -2.06 5.82
CA VAL A 293 15.29 -1.89 7.09
C VAL A 293 14.59 -3.19 7.47
N ASP A 294 14.59 -3.51 8.75
CA ASP A 294 13.95 -4.73 9.27
C ASP A 294 12.42 -4.59 9.36
N ALA A 295 11.94 -3.39 9.64
CA ALA A 295 10.53 -3.04 9.70
C ALA A 295 10.30 -1.57 9.30
N ILE A 296 9.16 -1.32 8.67
CA ILE A 296 8.60 0.02 8.48
C ILE A 296 7.42 0.13 9.43
N MET A 297 7.57 0.94 10.48
CA MET A 297 6.56 1.14 11.50
C MET A 297 5.93 2.51 11.30
N ALA A 298 4.61 2.55 11.22
CA ALA A 298 3.89 3.78 10.92
C ALA A 298 2.81 4.03 11.96
N ARG A 299 2.90 5.19 12.63
CA ARG A 299 1.77 5.82 13.32
C ARG A 299 1.26 6.94 12.43
N VAL A 300 0.22 6.65 11.68
CA VAL A 300 -0.40 7.58 10.74
C VAL A 300 -1.87 7.62 11.09
N GLY A 301 -2.37 8.79 11.52
CA GLY A 301 -3.67 9.01 12.17
C GLY A 301 -4.75 7.97 11.89
N ALA A 302 -5.34 7.42 12.96
CA ALA A 302 -6.38 6.41 12.89
C ALA A 302 -7.75 7.05 12.63
N ALA A 303 -8.55 6.48 11.74
CA ALA A 303 -9.99 6.69 11.74
C ALA A 303 -10.61 5.91 12.91
N ASP A 304 -11.61 6.51 13.55
CA ASP A 304 -12.35 5.95 14.68
C ASP A 304 -12.68 4.45 14.54
N CYS A 305 -12.37 3.67 15.57
CA CYS A 305 -12.91 2.32 15.76
C CYS A 305 -13.97 2.33 16.87
N GLN A 306 -15.04 3.11 16.68
CA GLN A 306 -16.17 3.23 17.63
C GLN A 306 -16.75 1.85 18.00
N LEU A 307 -16.74 0.89 17.07
CA LEU A 307 -17.24 -0.47 17.29
C LEU A 307 -16.45 -1.29 18.32
N ARG A 308 -15.22 -0.89 18.69
CA ARG A 308 -14.38 -1.59 19.68
C ARG A 308 -14.34 -0.91 21.06
N GLY A 309 -14.99 0.24 21.24
CA GLY A 309 -15.00 0.96 22.52
C GLY A 309 -13.64 1.55 22.94
N ILE A 310 -12.71 1.71 21.99
CA ILE A 310 -11.38 2.28 22.23
C ILE A 310 -11.40 3.75 21.79
N SER A 311 -10.97 4.66 22.66
CA SER A 311 -10.85 6.08 22.30
C SER A 311 -9.72 6.29 21.29
N THR A 312 -9.81 7.33 20.47
CA THR A 312 -8.78 7.70 19.48
C THR A 312 -7.41 7.86 20.13
N PHE A 313 -7.35 8.51 21.30
CA PHE A 313 -6.12 8.66 22.07
C PHE A 313 -5.59 7.33 22.60
N MET A 314 -6.44 6.43 23.11
CA MET A 314 -5.98 5.13 23.58
C MET A 314 -5.46 4.25 22.45
N ALA A 315 -6.10 4.29 21.28
CA ALA A 315 -5.60 3.60 20.08
C ALA A 315 -4.22 4.14 19.67
N GLU A 316 -4.06 5.46 19.67
CA GLU A 316 -2.78 6.14 19.38
C GLU A 316 -1.66 5.72 20.34
N MET A 317 -1.96 5.65 21.64
CA MET A 317 -0.99 5.24 22.66
C MET A 317 -0.63 3.76 22.54
N LEU A 318 -1.60 2.88 22.24
CA LEU A 318 -1.33 1.46 22.02
C LEU A 318 -0.47 1.21 20.78
N GLU A 319 -0.74 1.91 19.68
CA GLU A 319 0.10 1.86 18.48
C GLU A 319 1.52 2.33 18.78
N THR A 320 1.65 3.45 19.47
CA THR A 320 2.96 4.02 19.81
C THR A 320 3.74 3.11 20.77
N ALA A 321 3.07 2.50 21.75
CA ALA A 321 3.67 1.51 22.63
C ALA A 321 4.16 0.27 21.86
N ALA A 322 3.43 -0.16 20.82
CA ALA A 322 3.87 -1.25 19.94
C ALA A 322 5.12 -0.86 19.13
N VAL A 323 5.16 0.36 18.58
CA VAL A 323 6.34 0.89 17.87
C VAL A 323 7.55 0.91 18.81
N LEU A 324 7.43 1.50 20.00
CA LEU A 324 8.55 1.62 20.95
C LEU A 324 9.08 0.25 21.43
N ARG A 325 8.21 -0.76 21.53
CA ARG A 325 8.61 -2.11 21.95
C ARG A 325 9.27 -2.95 20.87
N LEU A 326 8.91 -2.73 19.61
CA LEU A 326 9.33 -3.56 18.49
C LEU A 326 10.43 -2.91 17.65
N ALA A 327 10.49 -1.58 17.63
CA ALA A 327 11.45 -0.85 16.82
C ALA A 327 12.88 -1.24 17.23
N THR A 328 13.69 -1.54 16.24
CA THR A 328 15.12 -1.73 16.41
C THR A 328 15.85 -0.55 15.79
N ARG A 329 17.17 -0.47 16.01
CA ARG A 329 18.03 0.53 15.36
C ARG A 329 17.91 0.51 13.82
N ASP A 330 17.57 -0.65 13.23
CA ASP A 330 17.51 -0.88 11.79
C ASP A 330 16.09 -0.65 11.22
N SER A 331 15.14 -0.23 12.05
CA SER A 331 13.78 0.09 11.63
C SER A 331 13.65 1.51 11.06
N LEU A 332 12.65 1.70 10.18
CA LEU A 332 12.15 3.00 9.76
C LEU A 332 10.82 3.29 10.46
N VAL A 333 10.82 4.28 11.35
CA VAL A 333 9.66 4.74 12.09
C VAL A 333 9.11 6.02 11.45
N ILE A 334 7.81 6.02 11.18
CA ILE A 334 7.07 7.15 10.61
C ILE A 334 5.98 7.54 11.61
N VAL A 335 5.97 8.79 12.04
CA VAL A 335 4.99 9.34 12.98
C VAL A 335 4.34 10.57 12.35
N ASP A 336 3.01 10.59 12.31
CA ASP A 336 2.19 11.66 11.75
C ASP A 336 1.28 12.24 12.85
N GLU A 337 1.61 13.44 13.33
CA GLU A 337 0.77 14.25 14.22
C GLU A 337 0.37 13.58 15.56
N LEU A 338 1.32 12.90 16.19
CA LEU A 338 1.17 12.32 17.53
C LEU A 338 0.89 13.38 18.60
N GLY A 339 0.04 13.06 19.57
CA GLY A 339 -0.28 13.88 20.74
C GLY A 339 -1.49 14.79 20.57
N ARG A 340 -2.25 14.69 19.46
CA ARG A 340 -3.41 15.56 19.19
C ARG A 340 -4.68 15.22 19.96
N GLY A 341 -4.80 13.99 20.45
CA GLY A 341 -6.01 13.50 21.11
C GLY A 341 -6.16 13.86 22.59
N THR A 342 -5.28 14.71 23.14
CA THR A 342 -5.20 15.04 24.58
C THR A 342 -4.90 16.54 24.78
N SER A 343 -4.72 16.97 26.04
CA SER A 343 -4.32 18.34 26.37
C SER A 343 -3.03 18.73 25.64
N THR A 344 -2.91 19.99 25.22
CA THR A 344 -1.77 20.46 24.40
C THR A 344 -0.43 20.18 25.08
N TYR A 345 -0.34 20.41 26.39
CA TYR A 345 0.89 20.20 27.17
C TYR A 345 1.21 18.71 27.37
N ASP A 346 0.21 17.87 27.66
CA ASP A 346 0.44 16.42 27.80
C ASP A 346 0.81 15.81 26.45
N GLY A 347 0.14 16.25 25.37
CA GLY A 347 0.39 15.82 24.01
C GLY A 347 1.79 16.17 23.54
N PHE A 348 2.24 17.40 23.81
CA PHE A 348 3.60 17.84 23.55
C PHE A 348 4.61 17.04 24.38
N GLY A 349 4.41 16.90 25.70
CA GLY A 349 5.31 16.17 26.58
C GLY A 349 5.50 14.71 26.16
N LEU A 350 4.42 14.04 25.74
CA LEU A 350 4.48 12.70 25.16
C LEU A 350 5.25 12.69 23.83
N ALA A 351 4.92 13.59 22.90
CA ALA A 351 5.60 13.66 21.61
C ALA A 351 7.11 13.90 21.76
N TRP A 352 7.49 14.75 22.72
CA TRP A 352 8.88 15.02 23.08
C TRP A 352 9.58 13.76 23.60
N ALA A 353 9.06 13.16 24.67
CA ALA A 353 9.67 12.00 25.30
C ALA A 353 9.80 10.81 24.34
N ILE A 354 8.80 10.62 23.47
CA ILE A 354 8.79 9.55 22.46
C ILE A 354 9.82 9.84 21.36
N SER A 355 9.92 11.08 20.90
CA SER A 355 10.92 11.49 19.90
C SER A 355 12.34 11.30 20.42
N GLU A 356 12.60 11.74 21.64
CA GLU A 356 13.88 11.54 22.32
C GLU A 356 14.20 10.05 22.51
N HIS A 357 13.21 9.24 22.91
CA HIS A 357 13.41 7.80 23.05
C HIS A 357 13.76 7.12 21.72
N LEU A 358 13.06 7.45 20.64
CA LEU A 358 13.33 6.90 19.31
C LEU A 358 14.71 7.31 18.78
N ALA A 359 15.12 8.55 19.02
CA ALA A 359 16.41 9.08 18.58
C ALA A 359 17.57 8.52 19.41
N CYS A 360 17.49 8.58 20.74
CA CYS A 360 18.62 8.28 21.63
C CYS A 360 18.67 6.82 22.09
N HIS A 361 17.53 6.24 22.48
CA HIS A 361 17.50 4.92 23.10
C HIS A 361 17.39 3.81 22.05
N VAL A 362 16.49 3.99 21.08
CA VAL A 362 16.32 3.03 19.98
C VAL A 362 17.35 3.25 18.87
N GLY A 363 17.61 4.52 18.50
CA GLY A 363 18.56 4.86 17.44
C GLY A 363 18.08 4.43 16.04
N CYS A 364 16.77 4.47 15.81
CA CYS A 364 16.14 4.08 14.55
C CYS A 364 16.00 5.24 13.56
N PHE A 365 15.85 4.93 12.28
CA PHE A 365 15.54 5.94 11.28
C PHE A 365 14.12 6.47 11.51
N SER A 366 13.96 7.77 11.71
CA SER A 366 12.69 8.36 12.14
C SER A 366 12.29 9.56 11.30
N LEU A 367 11.04 9.57 10.83
CA LEU A 367 10.38 10.72 10.23
C LEU A 367 9.19 11.12 11.10
N PHE A 368 9.26 12.29 11.72
CA PHE A 368 8.24 12.76 12.65
C PHE A 368 7.59 14.04 12.13
N ALA A 369 6.41 13.91 11.53
CA ALA A 369 5.59 15.07 11.16
C ALA A 369 4.81 15.56 12.37
N THR A 370 4.95 16.84 12.70
CA THR A 370 4.30 17.44 13.87
C THR A 370 3.71 18.81 13.57
N HIS A 371 2.81 19.22 14.47
CA HIS A 371 2.31 20.58 14.58
C HIS A 371 2.86 21.32 15.81
N PHE A 372 3.47 20.59 16.75
CA PHE A 372 4.18 21.18 17.87
C PHE A 372 5.48 21.80 17.35
N HIS A 373 5.51 23.11 17.25
CA HIS A 373 6.69 23.86 16.81
C HIS A 373 7.81 23.75 17.85
N GLU A 374 7.46 23.63 19.12
CA GLU A 374 8.34 23.49 20.27
C GLU A 374 9.25 22.24 20.15
N LEU A 375 8.77 21.19 19.47
CA LEU A 375 9.52 19.95 19.23
C LEU A 375 10.76 20.18 18.35
N THR A 376 10.81 21.28 17.60
CA THR A 376 11.97 21.66 16.79
C THR A 376 13.20 21.95 17.66
N SER A 377 13.00 22.32 18.93
CA SER A 377 14.08 22.52 19.91
C SER A 377 14.86 21.24 20.19
N LEU A 378 14.28 20.06 19.94
CA LEU A 378 14.96 18.77 20.11
C LEU A 378 16.23 18.67 19.24
N ALA A 379 16.24 19.31 18.06
CA ALA A 379 17.42 19.37 17.19
C ALA A 379 18.60 20.12 17.82
N HIS A 380 18.33 21.08 18.72
CA HIS A 380 19.38 21.81 19.43
C HIS A 380 19.96 21.01 20.60
N LEU A 381 19.15 20.18 21.25
CA LEU A 381 19.59 19.31 22.34
C LEU A 381 20.35 18.08 21.84
N LEU A 382 19.98 17.58 20.66
CA LEU A 382 20.57 16.41 20.02
C LEU A 382 21.22 16.79 18.67
N PRO A 383 22.22 17.68 18.67
CA PRO A 383 22.81 18.21 17.45
C PRO A 383 23.49 17.08 16.66
N GLY A 384 23.28 17.10 15.35
CA GLY A 384 23.81 16.09 14.45
C GLY A 384 22.96 14.83 14.37
N LEU A 385 22.16 14.49 15.40
CA LEU A 385 21.28 13.30 15.42
C LEU A 385 19.86 13.61 14.90
N VAL A 386 19.32 14.75 15.34
CA VAL A 386 17.98 15.25 15.00
C VAL A 386 18.13 16.45 14.07
N ALA A 387 17.32 16.50 13.01
CA ALA A 387 17.33 17.59 12.05
C ALA A 387 15.92 18.13 11.77
N ASN A 388 15.79 19.45 11.73
CA ASN A 388 14.52 20.12 11.43
C ASN A 388 14.35 20.33 9.93
N TYR A 389 13.15 20.00 9.45
CA TYR A 389 12.70 20.25 8.09
C TYR A 389 11.33 20.92 8.12
N ARG A 390 11.08 21.75 7.12
CA ARG A 390 9.80 22.44 6.92
C ARG A 390 9.25 22.17 5.53
N VAL A 391 7.94 22.25 5.41
CA VAL A 391 7.29 22.31 4.10
C VAL A 391 7.07 23.77 3.70
N SER A 392 7.60 24.15 2.53
CA SER A 392 7.57 25.52 2.03
C SER A 392 6.19 25.91 1.50
N ALA A 393 5.77 27.12 1.85
CA ALA A 393 4.53 27.76 1.39
C ALA A 393 4.81 29.24 1.08
N GLU A 394 4.23 29.75 0.00
CA GLU A 394 4.30 31.15 -0.39
C GLU A 394 2.95 31.82 -0.21
N VAL A 395 2.96 33.08 0.24
CA VAL A 395 1.76 33.90 0.35
C VAL A 395 1.85 34.98 -0.71
N PHE A 396 0.93 34.94 -1.67
CA PHE A 396 0.78 36.01 -2.65
C PHE A 396 -0.13 37.08 -2.07
N GLN A 397 0.34 38.33 -2.06
CA GLN A 397 -0.52 39.49 -1.80
C GLN A 397 -0.85 40.11 -3.15
N HIS A 398 -2.12 40.08 -3.57
CA HIS A 398 -2.52 40.80 -4.76
C HIS A 398 -2.57 42.31 -4.45
N SER A 399 -1.87 43.12 -5.25
CA SER A 399 -2.04 44.58 -5.21
C SER A 399 -3.41 44.96 -5.77
N PRO A 400 -4.14 45.91 -5.14
CA PRO A 400 -5.52 46.22 -5.49
C PRO A 400 -5.57 46.88 -6.87
N SER A 401 -5.79 46.07 -7.90
CA SER A 401 -5.94 46.52 -9.28
C SER A 401 -7.42 46.43 -9.66
N GLY A 402 -8.19 47.42 -9.21
CA GLY A 402 -9.45 47.86 -9.80
C GLY A 402 -10.42 46.81 -10.35
N SER A 403 -11.05 46.03 -9.49
CA SER A 403 -12.43 45.56 -9.74
C SER A 403 -13.10 45.13 -8.45
N SER A 404 -14.33 45.59 -8.28
CA SER A 404 -15.19 45.48 -7.11
C SER A 404 -15.64 44.06 -6.80
N SER A 405 -14.83 43.32 -6.05
CA SER A 405 -15.22 42.12 -5.31
C SER A 405 -14.60 42.15 -3.91
N ASN A 406 -15.45 42.12 -2.87
CA ASN A 406 -15.06 42.15 -1.46
C ASN A 406 -14.45 40.81 -0.99
N ILE A 407 -13.30 40.42 -1.52
CA ILE A 407 -12.52 39.28 -1.00
C ILE A 407 -11.10 39.80 -0.74
N PRO A 408 -10.57 39.73 0.50
CA PRO A 408 -9.18 40.09 0.78
C PRO A 408 -8.24 39.06 0.15
N ASP A 409 -7.34 39.57 -0.67
CA ASP A 409 -6.70 38.86 -1.78
C ASP A 409 -5.30 38.37 -1.35
N SER A 410 -5.27 37.46 -0.37
CA SER A 410 -4.05 36.77 0.06
C SER A 410 -4.17 35.26 -0.14
N ASP A 411 -3.64 34.75 -1.25
CA ASP A 411 -3.64 33.33 -1.56
C ASP A 411 -2.38 32.66 -1.01
N VAL A 412 -2.55 31.62 -0.20
CA VAL A 412 -1.46 30.74 0.24
C VAL A 412 -1.29 29.63 -0.78
N VAL A 413 -0.16 29.63 -1.47
CA VAL A 413 0.20 28.57 -2.41
C VAL A 413 1.19 27.63 -1.73
N MET A 414 0.78 26.36 -1.60
CA MET A 414 1.63 25.31 -1.07
C MET A 414 2.64 24.89 -2.15
N LEU A 415 3.94 25.01 -1.86
CA LEU A 415 4.99 24.64 -2.81
C LEU A 415 5.30 23.13 -2.79
N TYR A 416 4.83 22.42 -1.76
CA TYR A 416 5.04 20.98 -1.55
C TYR A 416 6.53 20.55 -1.52
N LYS A 417 7.44 21.51 -1.31
CA LYS A 417 8.88 21.26 -1.18
C LYS A 417 9.25 21.16 0.30
N VAL A 418 10.00 20.12 0.65
CA VAL A 418 10.53 19.89 1.99
C VAL A 418 11.98 20.35 2.02
N GLU A 419 12.28 21.31 2.89
CA GLU A 419 13.58 21.97 2.98
C GLU A 419 14.10 21.97 4.42
N PRO A 420 15.43 21.99 4.64
CA PRO A 420 15.99 22.14 5.98
C PRO A 420 15.51 23.44 6.65
N GLY A 421 15.30 23.38 7.96
CA GLY A 421 14.89 24.52 8.77
C GLY A 421 13.53 24.33 9.44
N VAL A 422 13.06 25.40 10.07
CA VAL A 422 11.81 25.43 10.82
C VAL A 422 10.83 26.39 10.13
N CYS A 423 9.52 26.10 10.21
CA CYS A 423 8.50 26.97 9.67
C CYS A 423 8.37 28.25 10.52
N ASP A 424 8.56 29.42 9.91
CA ASP A 424 8.60 30.71 10.63
C ASP A 424 7.21 31.20 11.07
N ARG A 425 6.13 30.67 10.48
CA ARG A 425 4.74 31.08 10.74
C ARG A 425 3.74 29.95 10.58
N SER A 426 2.66 30.00 11.35
CA SER A 426 1.48 29.17 11.17
C SER A 426 0.51 29.82 10.16
N TYR A 427 0.26 29.16 9.04
CA TYR A 427 -0.62 29.69 7.97
C TYR A 427 -2.11 29.43 8.19
N GLY A 428 -2.52 28.96 9.37
CA GLY A 428 -3.90 28.56 9.66
C GLY A 428 -4.92 29.68 9.42
N LEU A 429 -4.59 30.90 9.85
CA LEU A 429 -5.47 32.06 9.69
C LEU A 429 -5.52 32.57 8.24
N GLN A 430 -4.43 32.50 7.48
CA GLN A 430 -4.48 32.77 6.04
C GLN A 430 -5.29 31.72 5.27
N VAL A 431 -5.20 30.43 5.62
CA VAL A 431 -6.05 29.39 5.01
C VAL A 431 -7.53 29.63 5.31
N ALA A 432 -7.85 30.09 6.53
CA ALA A 432 -9.21 30.48 6.88
C ALA A 432 -9.73 31.65 6.00
N ARG A 433 -8.88 32.63 5.69
CA ARG A 433 -9.22 33.71 4.74
C ARG A 433 -9.51 33.18 3.35
N SER A 434 -8.65 32.32 2.81
CA SER A 434 -8.83 31.78 1.45
C SER A 434 -10.08 30.91 1.29
N ILE A 435 -10.57 30.29 2.38
CA ILE A 435 -11.82 29.52 2.39
C ILE A 435 -13.05 30.44 2.50
N GLY A 436 -12.85 31.73 2.76
CA GLY A 436 -13.92 32.73 2.83
C GLY A 436 -14.55 32.86 4.22
N LEU A 437 -13.81 32.59 5.30
CA LEU A 437 -14.30 32.92 6.65
C LEU A 437 -14.50 34.44 6.79
N PRO A 438 -15.50 34.90 7.56
CA PRO A 438 -15.76 36.32 7.74
C PRO A 438 -14.52 37.09 8.22
N SER A 439 -14.22 38.23 7.59
CA SER A 439 -13.02 39.03 7.89
C SER A 439 -12.93 39.42 9.35
N ASP A 440 -14.06 39.74 9.97
CA ASP A 440 -14.14 40.18 11.36
C ASP A 440 -13.77 39.04 12.32
N LEU A 441 -14.23 37.82 12.02
CA LEU A 441 -13.89 36.62 12.79
C LEU A 441 -12.40 36.27 12.67
N VAL A 442 -11.82 36.39 11.46
CA VAL A 442 -10.38 36.16 11.27
C VAL A 442 -9.56 37.23 11.99
N ALA A 443 -9.99 38.48 11.97
CA ALA A 443 -9.32 39.57 12.68
C ALA A 443 -9.37 39.38 14.21
N GLU A 444 -10.50 38.90 14.75
CA GLU A 444 -10.61 38.51 16.16
C GLU A 444 -9.66 37.36 16.51
N ALA A 445 -9.60 36.33 15.66
CA ALA A 445 -8.70 35.20 15.85
C ALA A 445 -7.21 35.60 15.76
N GLU A 446 -6.85 36.53 14.87
CA GLU A 446 -5.50 37.11 14.82
C GLU A 446 -5.17 37.89 16.07
N ALA A 447 -6.10 38.69 16.59
CA ALA A 447 -5.90 39.43 17.83
C ALA A 447 -5.69 38.49 19.03
N ALA A 448 -6.46 37.38 19.09
CA ALA A 448 -6.29 36.35 20.11
C ALA A 448 -4.94 35.64 19.99
N SER A 449 -4.55 35.21 18.78
CA SER A 449 -3.26 34.58 18.50
C SER A 449 -2.08 35.49 18.85
N ALA A 450 -2.15 36.77 18.48
CA ALA A 450 -1.12 37.75 18.80
C ALA A 450 -1.02 38.04 20.31
N GLN A 451 -2.12 37.87 21.05
CA GLN A 451 -2.11 37.99 22.51
C GLN A 451 -1.43 36.79 23.17
N GLU A 452 -1.66 35.57 22.68
CA GLU A 452 -0.94 34.38 23.12
C GLU A 452 0.56 34.46 22.77
N GLU A 453 0.92 34.88 21.55
CA GLU A 453 2.32 35.13 21.17
C GLU A 453 2.98 36.23 22.02
N LYS A 454 2.21 37.25 22.46
CA LYS A 454 2.71 38.26 23.41
C LYS A 454 2.98 37.68 24.78
N VAL A 455 2.12 36.79 25.27
CA VAL A 455 2.36 36.07 26.54
C VAL A 455 3.59 35.19 26.40
N GLU A 456 3.73 34.48 25.30
CA GLU A 456 4.88 33.64 24.99
C GLU A 456 6.17 34.46 24.91
N SER A 457 6.18 35.56 24.12
CA SER A 457 7.32 36.50 24.01
C SER A 457 7.68 37.24 25.31
N LEU A 458 6.78 37.33 26.28
CA LEU A 458 7.11 37.82 27.63
C LEU A 458 7.94 36.79 28.41
N TRP A 459 7.68 35.49 28.25
CA TRP A 459 8.53 34.42 28.80
C TRP A 459 9.92 34.40 28.13
N VAL A 460 9.99 34.74 26.85
CA VAL A 460 11.25 34.87 26.07
C VAL A 460 12.15 35.96 26.60
N ARG A 461 11.60 37.17 26.81
CA ARG A 461 12.38 38.34 27.25
C ARG A 461 12.91 38.16 28.68
N LEU A 462 12.24 37.34 29.47
CA LEU A 462 12.72 36.89 30.78
C LEU A 462 13.98 36.03 30.67
N GLY A 463 14.13 35.30 29.56
CA GLY A 463 15.26 34.44 29.25
C GLY A 463 16.45 35.15 28.60
N GLU A 464 16.21 36.15 27.76
CA GLU A 464 17.27 36.97 27.13
C GLU A 464 18.03 37.86 28.13
N SER A 465 17.39 38.30 29.22
CA SER A 465 18.05 39.08 30.27
C SER A 465 19.08 38.29 31.10
N MET A 466 19.12 36.95 30.94
CA MET A 466 20.00 36.03 31.66
C MET A 466 21.32 35.70 30.94
N GLY A 467 21.62 36.32 29.79
CA GLY A 467 22.94 36.32 29.15
C GLY A 467 23.45 34.95 28.66
N VAL A 468 23.19 34.62 27.39
CA VAL A 468 23.85 33.52 26.67
C VAL A 468 25.00 34.09 25.83
N ASP A 469 26.25 33.76 26.14
CA ASP A 469 27.38 34.00 25.25
C ASP A 469 27.29 33.09 24.01
N VAL A 470 27.22 33.70 22.82
CA VAL A 470 27.22 33.04 21.51
C VAL A 470 28.61 33.18 20.87
N PRO A 471 29.25 32.12 20.36
CA PRO A 471 30.47 32.28 19.56
C PRO A 471 30.13 32.92 18.23
N SER A 472 30.82 34.02 17.94
CA SER A 472 30.66 34.83 16.74
C SER A 472 31.00 34.05 15.47
N SER A 473 30.00 33.84 14.60
CA SER A 473 30.24 33.74 13.16
C SER A 473 29.19 34.58 12.41
N SER A 474 29.66 35.16 11.32
CA SER A 474 29.22 36.42 10.73
C SER A 474 27.87 36.39 10.00
N GLN A 475 27.03 37.38 10.35
CA GLN A 475 26.06 38.11 9.52
C GLN A 475 24.99 37.32 8.75
N GLU A 476 23.79 37.20 9.33
CA GLU A 476 22.57 37.90 8.90
C GLU A 476 21.52 37.82 10.03
N LYS A 477 20.91 38.95 10.38
CA LYS A 477 20.02 39.10 11.55
C LYS A 477 18.58 38.73 11.18
N ASN A 478 18.02 37.70 11.81
CA ASN A 478 16.58 37.56 12.04
C ASN A 478 16.32 37.40 13.54
N GLN A 479 15.79 38.47 14.16
CA GLN A 479 15.42 38.54 15.58
C GLN A 479 14.00 37.98 15.77
N THR A 480 13.85 36.66 15.86
CA THR A 480 12.65 36.01 16.43
C THR A 480 12.90 34.59 16.98
N ASP A 481 14.07 33.99 16.73
CA ASP A 481 14.41 32.60 17.12
C ASP A 481 14.73 32.37 18.62
N VAL A 482 14.89 33.43 19.41
CA VAL A 482 15.44 33.31 20.79
C VAL A 482 14.37 32.85 21.81
N GLY A 483 13.12 32.73 21.34
CA GLY A 483 11.94 32.67 22.20
C GLY A 483 11.70 31.42 23.00
N ALA A 484 11.11 30.43 22.37
CA ALA A 484 10.85 29.13 22.99
C ALA A 484 12.15 28.43 23.44
N LEU A 485 13.27 28.79 22.81
CA LEU A 485 14.64 28.32 23.13
C LEU A 485 15.06 28.58 24.58
N SER A 486 14.62 29.69 25.19
CA SER A 486 15.20 30.13 26.44
C SER A 486 14.53 29.53 27.68
N ALA A 487 13.21 29.34 27.68
CA ALA A 487 12.48 28.96 28.90
C ALA A 487 12.77 27.52 29.34
N VAL A 488 12.82 26.58 28.39
CA VAL A 488 13.08 25.15 28.67
C VAL A 488 14.53 24.91 29.08
N VAL A 489 15.48 25.56 28.41
CA VAL A 489 16.91 25.46 28.74
C VAL A 489 17.21 26.11 30.09
N VAL A 490 16.54 27.23 30.42
CA VAL A 490 16.64 27.89 31.71
C VAL A 490 16.04 27.03 32.82
N ALA A 491 14.85 26.45 32.61
CA ALA A 491 14.19 25.57 33.57
C ALA A 491 15.05 24.33 33.89
N GLU A 492 15.67 23.71 32.89
CA GLU A 492 16.51 22.53 33.10
C GLU A 492 17.82 22.86 33.80
N ARG A 493 18.44 24.02 33.52
CA ARG A 493 19.63 24.48 34.26
C ARG A 493 19.31 24.86 35.71
N LEU A 494 18.14 25.47 35.94
CA LEU A 494 17.64 25.74 37.30
C LEU A 494 17.37 24.44 38.05
N ARG A 495 16.79 23.43 37.39
CA ARG A 495 16.55 22.11 37.97
C ARG A 495 17.86 21.45 38.43
N VAL A 496 18.86 21.39 37.56
CA VAL A 496 20.18 20.82 37.88
C VAL A 496 20.87 21.60 39.02
N GLY A 497 20.80 22.94 38.99
CA GLY A 497 21.35 23.76 40.08
C GLY A 497 20.65 23.54 41.42
N LEU A 498 19.32 23.42 41.41
CA LEU A 498 18.52 23.13 42.60
C LEU A 498 18.79 21.74 43.15
N GLU A 499 19.02 20.74 42.28
CA GLU A 499 19.40 19.39 42.69
C GLU A 499 20.76 19.37 43.42
N GLU A 500 21.76 20.08 42.90
CA GLU A 500 23.07 20.22 43.57
C GLU A 500 22.95 20.90 44.95
N VAL A 501 22.12 21.94 45.06
CA VAL A 501 21.88 22.65 46.32
C VAL A 501 21.15 21.77 47.33
N LEU A 502 20.16 20.99 46.88
CA LEU A 502 19.43 20.04 47.72
C LEU A 502 20.34 18.93 48.23
N GLU A 503 21.21 18.37 47.38
CA GLU A 503 22.19 17.36 47.79
C GLU A 503 23.19 17.92 48.82
N GLN A 504 23.68 19.14 48.62
CA GLN A 504 24.57 19.81 49.58
C GLN A 504 23.88 20.06 50.93
N ALA A 505 22.64 20.55 50.92
CA ALA A 505 21.87 20.78 52.14
C ALA A 505 21.55 19.47 52.89
N LEU A 506 21.25 18.39 52.18
CA LEU A 506 21.03 17.05 52.76
C LEU A 506 22.33 16.44 53.32
N SER A 507 23.47 16.66 52.67
CA SER A 507 24.77 16.15 53.14
C SER A 507 25.27 16.84 54.41
N ASN A 508 24.94 18.12 54.61
CA ASN A 508 25.30 18.92 55.78
C ASN A 508 24.32 18.80 56.96
N SER A 509 23.19 18.10 56.78
CA SER A 509 22.17 17.88 57.81
C SER A 509 22.52 16.66 58.68
N ASN A 510 22.85 16.87 59.96
CA ASN A 510 22.99 15.76 60.92
C ASN A 510 21.61 15.33 61.47
N LYS A 511 21.43 14.02 61.71
CA LYS A 511 20.22 13.44 62.33
C LYS A 511 20.05 13.96 63.77
N GLY A 512 19.46 15.13 63.92
CA GLY A 512 19.26 15.81 65.19
C GLY A 512 18.94 17.30 65.06
N ASP A 513 19.25 17.92 63.91
CA ASP A 513 18.88 19.31 63.66
C ASP A 513 17.38 19.43 63.35
N GLY A 514 16.68 20.31 64.07
CA GLY A 514 15.25 20.55 63.89
C GLY A 514 14.93 21.14 62.52
N GLU A 515 13.68 20.95 62.07
CA GLU A 515 13.15 21.37 60.76
C GLU A 515 13.49 22.83 60.39
N LEU A 516 13.59 23.71 61.40
CA LEU A 516 13.93 25.12 61.23
C LEU A 516 15.39 25.34 60.79
N ALA A 517 16.34 24.55 61.31
CA ALA A 517 17.75 24.64 60.96
C ALA A 517 18.01 24.14 59.53
N PHE A 518 17.31 23.07 59.13
CA PHE A 518 17.35 22.57 57.76
C PHE A 518 16.76 23.57 56.76
N ARG A 519 15.60 24.17 57.06
CA ARG A 519 15.00 25.23 56.24
C ARG A 519 15.95 26.41 56.06
N ASN A 520 16.54 26.92 57.14
CA ASN A 520 17.46 28.06 57.05
C ASN A 520 18.74 27.73 56.25
N SER A 521 19.25 26.50 56.36
CA SER A 521 20.39 26.03 55.57
C SER A 521 20.06 25.97 54.07
N LEU A 522 18.88 25.43 53.74
CA LEU A 522 18.39 25.36 52.37
C LEU A 522 18.16 26.75 51.76
N THR A 523 17.54 27.67 52.51
CA THR A 523 17.32 29.05 52.07
C THR A 523 18.65 29.77 51.83
N ASN A 524 19.64 29.59 52.71
CA ASN A 524 20.96 30.20 52.54
C ASN A 524 21.71 29.63 51.34
N ALA A 525 21.66 28.31 51.11
CA ALA A 525 22.30 27.66 49.97
C ALA A 525 21.62 28.03 48.63
N ALA A 526 20.28 28.17 48.63
CA ALA A 526 19.52 28.70 47.50
C ALA A 526 19.87 30.17 47.22
N MET A 527 19.99 31.01 48.25
CA MET A 527 20.48 32.40 48.11
C MET A 527 21.89 32.47 47.53
N GLU A 528 22.78 31.57 47.95
CA GLU A 528 24.15 31.52 47.46
C GLU A 528 24.20 31.08 45.98
N MET A 529 23.36 30.10 45.60
CA MET A 529 23.19 29.67 44.20
C MET A 529 22.68 30.80 43.30
N LEU A 530 21.62 31.51 43.71
CA LEU A 530 21.03 32.63 42.96
C LEU A 530 22.00 33.83 42.85
N ASN A 531 22.97 33.92 43.75
CA ASN A 531 24.00 34.96 43.72
C ASN A 531 25.29 34.56 42.99
N ARG A 532 25.41 33.31 42.50
CA ARG A 532 26.57 32.93 41.68
C ARG A 532 26.57 33.71 40.35
N PRO A 533 27.69 34.34 39.98
CA PRO A 533 27.78 35.13 38.75
C PRO A 533 27.63 34.28 37.47
N SER A 534 27.71 32.95 37.58
CA SER A 534 27.49 31.99 36.49
C SER A 534 26.05 31.92 35.98
N PHE A 535 25.06 32.45 36.72
CA PHE A 535 23.64 32.39 36.33
C PHE A 535 23.07 33.70 35.76
N GLY A 536 23.80 34.82 35.84
CA GLY A 536 23.46 36.05 35.11
C GLY A 536 22.11 36.73 35.45
N PHE A 537 21.50 36.46 36.61
CA PHE A 537 20.19 37.04 36.95
C PHE A 537 20.26 38.55 37.29
N ASP A 538 19.36 39.36 36.71
CA ASP A 538 19.13 40.76 37.14
C ASP A 538 18.36 40.82 38.48
N SER A 539 18.45 41.96 39.18
CA SER A 539 17.88 42.19 40.52
C SER A 539 16.38 41.93 40.61
N THR A 540 15.64 42.20 39.54
CA THR A 540 14.18 41.98 39.47
C THR A 540 13.80 40.50 39.36
N VAL A 541 14.62 39.70 38.67
CA VAL A 541 14.40 38.24 38.55
C VAL A 541 14.77 37.54 39.85
N LYS A 542 15.78 38.06 40.57
CA LYS A 542 16.17 37.58 41.91
C LYS A 542 15.07 37.81 42.96
N GLU A 543 14.40 38.95 42.95
CA GLU A 543 13.27 39.20 43.87
C GLU A 543 12.09 38.25 43.59
N LEU A 544 11.77 38.02 42.32
CA LEU A 544 10.64 37.16 41.94
C LEU A 544 10.86 35.67 42.23
N LEU A 545 12.10 35.18 42.07
CA LEU A 545 12.50 33.81 42.45
C LEU A 545 12.61 33.59 43.96
N MET A 546 12.65 34.66 44.76
CA MET A 546 12.70 34.59 46.23
C MET A 546 11.29 34.66 46.84
N ASP A 547 10.33 35.21 46.11
CA ASP A 547 8.89 35.20 46.46
C ASP A 547 8.21 33.85 46.16
N ILE A 548 8.74 33.07 45.20
CA ILE A 548 8.36 31.68 44.90
C ILE A 548 9.07 30.73 45.85
#